data_AF-A0A2V5KLI6-F1
#
_entry.id   AF-A0A2V5KLI6-F1
#
_cell.length_a   1.000
_cell.length_b   1.000
_cell.length_c   1.000
_cell.angle_alpha   90.00
_cell.angle_beta   90.00
_cell.angle_gamma   90.00
#
_symmetry.space_group_name_H-M   'P 1'
#
loop_
_entity.id
_entity.type
_entity.pdbx_description
1 polymer ?
#
loop_
_entity_poly.entity_id
_entity_poly.type
_entity_poly.pdbx_seq_one_letter_code
_entity_poly.pdbx_strand_id
1 'polypeptide(L)' 'MGSTNGQLPNSQKVYGSGKIHPDIRVPFREIALAPTKSMSGEIEVNEPVRVYDTSGPWGDPDFHGAVTQGLPP' A
#
# COMPACT_ATOMS: atom_id res chain seq x y z
N MET A 1 17.22 -0.72 19.12
CA MET A 1 15.74 -0.75 19.21
C MET A 1 15.22 -0.32 17.85
N GLY A 2 14.67 -1.26 17.09
CA GLY A 2 14.35 -1.06 15.67
C GLY A 2 13.28 0.00 15.51
N SER A 3 13.61 1.08 14.79
CA SER A 3 12.61 1.95 14.21
C SER A 3 11.84 1.12 13.18
N THR A 4 10.65 0.66 13.53
CA THR A 4 9.73 0.12 12.53
C THR A 4 9.27 1.30 11.70
N ASN A 5 9.96 1.60 10.59
CA ASN A 5 9.34 2.32 9.48
C ASN A 5 7.99 1.64 9.29
N GLY A 6 6.87 2.31 9.58
CA GLY A 6 5.54 1.71 9.78
C GLY A 6 4.93 0.97 8.58
N GLN A 7 5.74 0.67 7.57
CA GLN A 7 5.40 -0.11 6.39
C GLN A 7 5.31 -1.59 6.71
N LEU A 8 4.22 -2.19 6.25
CA LEU A 8 4.03 -3.63 6.29
C LEU A 8 4.94 -4.29 5.24
N PRO A 9 5.57 -5.44 5.53
CA PRO A 9 6.48 -6.11 4.59
C PRO A 9 5.83 -6.39 3.23
N ASN A 10 6.61 -6.21 2.16
CA ASN A 10 6.18 -6.39 0.76
C ASN A 10 4.91 -5.61 0.39
N SER A 11 4.57 -4.58 1.16
CA SER A 11 3.34 -3.82 0.99
C SER A 11 3.63 -2.39 0.60
N GLN A 12 2.90 -1.88 -0.39
CA GLN A 12 2.96 -0.49 -0.82
C GLN A 12 1.57 0.14 -0.75
N LYS A 13 1.47 1.35 -0.20
CA LYS A 13 0.24 2.13 -0.23
C LYS A 13 -0.04 2.60 -1.66
N VAL A 14 -1.28 2.44 -2.12
CA VAL A 14 -1.76 2.89 -3.42
C VAL A 14 -3.12 3.56 -3.29
N TYR A 15 -3.47 4.40 -4.26
CA TYR A 15 -4.73 5.14 -4.25
C TYR A 15 -5.52 4.87 -5.53
N GLY A 16 -6.79 4.49 -5.36
CA GLY A 16 -7.75 4.40 -6.47
C GLY A 16 -8.44 5.74 -6.70
N SER A 17 -8.51 6.19 -7.95
CA SER A 17 -9.28 7.38 -8.34
C SER A 17 -10.77 7.04 -8.45
N GLY A 18 -11.63 7.93 -7.95
CA GLY A 18 -13.06 7.89 -8.23
C GLY A 18 -13.37 8.16 -9.71
N LYS A 19 -14.51 7.64 -10.19
CA LYS A 19 -15.02 7.95 -11.56
C LYS A 19 -15.90 9.20 -11.59
N ILE A 20 -16.74 9.38 -10.56
CA ILE A 20 -17.65 10.53 -10.44
C ILE A 20 -16.92 11.72 -9.80
N HIS A 21 -16.09 11.45 -8.78
CA HIS A 21 -15.27 12.43 -8.07
C HIS A 21 -13.79 12.05 -8.26
N PRO A 22 -13.12 12.56 -9.32
CA PRO A 22 -11.75 12.16 -9.67
C PRO A 22 -10.68 12.68 -8.68
N ASP A 23 -11.03 13.66 -7.87
CA ASP A 23 -10.24 14.20 -6.78
C ASP A 23 -10.18 13.28 -5.55
N ILE A 24 -11.16 12.39 -5.40
CA ILE A 24 -11.17 11.40 -4.31
C ILE A 24 -10.14 10.30 -4.57
N ARG A 25 -9.25 10.13 -3.60
CA ARG A 25 -8.21 9.10 -3.58
C ARG A 25 -8.53 8.05 -2.51
N VAL A 26 -9.06 6.90 -2.92
CA VAL A 26 -9.44 5.80 -2.01
C VAL A 26 -8.21 4.96 -1.65
N PRO A 27 -7.86 4.82 -0.35
CA PRO A 27 -6.63 4.16 0.06
C PRO A 27 -6.73 2.62 0.02
N PHE A 28 -5.68 2.01 -0.51
CA PHE A 28 -5.43 0.57 -0.47
C PHE A 28 -3.95 0.34 -0.19
N ARG A 29 -3.60 -0.93 0.03
CA ARG A 29 -2.22 -1.39 -0.10
C ARG A 29 -2.16 -2.58 -1.03
N GLU A 30 -1.11 -2.63 -1.83
CA GLU A 30 -0.78 -3.78 -2.67
C GLU A 30 0.31 -4.59 -2.02
N ILE A 31 0.16 -5.91 -2.04
CA ILE A 31 1.13 -6.86 -1.51
C ILE A 31 1.76 -7.60 -2.67
N ALA A 32 3.06 -7.40 -2.87
CA ALA A 32 3.81 -8.10 -3.90
C ALA A 32 3.91 -9.60 -3.54
N LEU A 33 3.62 -10.45 -4.53
CA LEU A 33 3.70 -11.89 -4.40
C LEU A 33 5.00 -12.39 -5.06
N ALA A 34 5.59 -13.45 -4.48
CA ALA A 34 6.71 -14.13 -5.13
C ALA A 34 6.21 -14.86 -6.39
N PRO A 35 7.01 -14.96 -7.47
CA PRO A 35 6.65 -15.76 -8.65
C PRO A 35 6.45 -17.24 -8.31
N THR A 36 5.50 -17.89 -8.99
CA THR A 36 5.28 -19.33 -8.88
C THR A 36 6.24 -20.07 -9.80
N LYS A 37 6.95 -21.07 -9.28
CA LYS A 37 7.77 -21.98 -10.09
C LYS A 37 7.02 -23.31 -10.24
N SER A 38 6.66 -23.68 -11.47
CA SER A 38 5.96 -24.93 -11.76
C SER A 38 6.91 -26.13 -11.75
N MET A 39 6.34 -27.34 -11.75
CA MET A 39 7.11 -28.59 -11.87
C MET A 39 7.85 -28.73 -13.22
N SER A 40 7.37 -28.07 -14.28
CA SER A 40 8.07 -28.01 -15.58
C SER A 40 9.22 -27.00 -15.59
N GLY A 41 9.40 -26.22 -14.52
CA GLY A 41 10.42 -25.19 -14.40
C GLY A 41 10.00 -23.83 -14.96
N GLU A 42 8.76 -23.70 -15.44
CA GLU A 42 8.19 -22.41 -15.87
C GLU A 42 8.02 -21.48 -14.66
N ILE A 43 8.20 -20.18 -14.90
CA ILE A 43 8.03 -19.12 -13.91
C ILE A 43 6.80 -18.31 -14.30
N GLU A 44 5.83 -18.27 -13.39
CA GLU A 44 4.63 -17.43 -13.49
C GLU A 44 4.77 -16.25 -12.54
N VAL A 45 4.65 -15.04 -13.06
CA VAL A 45 4.62 -13.82 -12.24
C VAL A 45 3.22 -13.67 -11.66
N ASN A 46 3.14 -13.57 -10.34
CA ASN A 46 1.87 -13.35 -9.64
C ASN A 46 1.61 -11.85 -9.49
N GLU A 47 0.45 -11.40 -9.95
CA GLU A 47 0.02 -10.01 -9.77
C GLU A 47 -0.12 -9.66 -8.27
N PRO A 48 0.18 -8.41 -7.87
CA PRO A 48 0.01 -7.99 -6.49
C PRO A 48 -1.43 -8.11 -6.01
N VAL A 49 -1.61 -8.50 -4.74
CA VAL A 49 -2.93 -8.54 -4.12
C VAL A 49 -3.25 -7.19 -3.50
N ARG A 50 -4.30 -6.54 -3.99
CA ARG A 50 -4.81 -5.29 -3.43
C ARG A 50 -5.76 -5.56 -2.26
N VAL A 51 -5.50 -4.95 -1.12
CA VAL A 51 -6.34 -5.04 0.08
C VAL A 51 -6.69 -3.65 0.62
N TYR A 52 -7.82 -3.56 1.32
CA TYR A 52 -8.23 -2.33 1.97
C TYR A 52 -7.22 -1.91 3.05
N ASP A 53 -6.96 -0.61 3.16
CA ASP A 53 -5.96 -0.07 4.08
C ASP A 53 -6.54 1.06 4.93
N THR A 54 -6.69 0.80 6.23
CA THR A 54 -7.22 1.73 7.24
C THR A 54 -6.15 2.57 7.93
N SER A 55 -4.87 2.43 7.56
CA SER A 55 -3.75 3.14 8.21
C SER A 55 -3.79 4.67 8.06
N GLY A 56 -4.55 5.19 7.08
CA GLY A 56 -4.61 6.62 6.79
C GLY A 56 -3.26 7.21 6.34
N PRO A 57 -3.05 8.53 6.44
CA PRO A 57 -1.80 9.17 6.05
C PRO A 57 -0.59 8.67 6.83
N TRP A 58 -0.75 8.18 8.06
CA TRP A 58 0.35 7.66 8.87
C TRP A 58 1.01 6.39 8.31
N GLY A 59 0.30 5.65 7.44
CA GLY A 59 0.87 4.51 6.70
C GLY A 59 1.48 4.89 5.35
N ASP A 60 1.43 6.17 4.97
CA ASP A 60 2.03 6.68 3.74
C ASP A 60 3.47 7.15 4.01
N PRO A 61 4.51 6.57 3.38
CA PRO A 61 5.88 7.04 3.55
C PRO A 61 6.11 8.49 3.12
N ASP A 62 5.26 9.02 2.26
CA ASP A 62 5.39 10.40 1.77
C ASP A 62 4.72 11.41 2.72
N PHE A 63 3.97 10.93 3.74
CA PHE A 63 3.31 11.79 4.70
C PHE A 63 4.23 12.12 5.90
N HIS A 64 4.54 13.41 6.03
CA HIS A 64 5.43 13.94 7.07
C HIS A 64 4.68 14.89 8.04
N GLY A 65 3.47 14.49 8.47
CA GLY A 65 2.64 15.30 9.37
C GLY A 65 3.09 15.28 10.83
N ALA A 66 2.78 16.36 11.55
CA ALA A 66 3.01 16.45 12.99
C ALA A 66 1.75 16.02 13.76
N VAL A 67 1.88 15.08 14.70
CA VAL A 67 0.76 14.57 15.50
C VAL A 67 0.00 15.66 16.26
N THR A 68 0.68 16.75 16.65
CA THR A 68 0.10 17.89 17.38
C THR A 68 -0.72 18.83 16.50
N GLN A 69 -0.66 18.68 15.17
CA GLN A 69 -1.40 19.51 14.21
C GLN A 69 -2.63 18.79 13.65
N GLY A 70 -2.81 17.51 13.98
CA GLY A 70 -3.87 16.69 13.39
C GLY A 70 -3.57 16.22 11.97
N LEU A 71 -4.55 15.57 11.36
CA LEU A 71 -4.48 15.16 9.95
C LEU A 71 -4.98 16.29 9.03
N PRO A 72 -4.50 16.35 7.78
CA PRO A 72 -5.08 17.24 6.77
C PRO A 72 -6.59 17.01 6.62
N PRO A 73 -7.38 18.08 6.43
CA PRO A 73 -8.82 17.97 6.18
C PRO A 73 -9.12 17.37 4.80
#